data_AF-A0A3B9JDW5-F1
#
_entry.id   AF-A0A3B9JDW5-F1
#
_cell.length_a   1.000
_cell.length_b   1.000
_cell.length_c   1.000
_cell.angle_alpha   90.00
_cell.angle_beta   90.00
_cell.angle_gamma   90.00
#
_symmetry.space_group_name_H-M   'P 1'
#
loop_
_entity.id
_entity.type
_entity.pdbx_description
1 polymer ?
#
loop_
_entity_poly.entity_id
_entity_poly.type
_entity_poly.pdbx_seq_one_letter_code
_entity_poly.pdbx_strand_id
1 'polypeptide(L)'
;MVQLQARGHQVLLVSSGAIAAGREKLNFPQFPKDIPAKQMLAAIGQPRLMAFYEQIFGLYGLTVAQILLTRSDLSHRRRYLNARNTLVALLR
;
A
#
# COMPACT_ATOMS: atom_id res chain seq x y z
N MET A 1 -1.68 -4.90 -14.99
CA MET A 1 -0.41 -5.00 -14.23
C MET A 1 0.31 -6.30 -14.49
N VAL A 2 -0.32 -7.46 -14.26
CA VAL A 2 0.27 -8.80 -14.56
C VAL A 2 0.81 -8.89 -15.99
N GLN A 3 -0.02 -8.54 -16.99
CA GLN A 3 0.40 -8.54 -18.40
C GLN A 3 1.55 -7.57 -18.71
N LEU A 4 1.68 -6.46 -17.96
CA LEU A 4 2.77 -5.51 -18.16
C LEU A 4 4.07 -6.08 -17.60
N GLN A 5 4.02 -6.69 -16.42
CA GLN A 5 5.18 -7.34 -15.82
C GLN A 5 5.64 -8.55 -16.69
N ALA A 6 4.69 -9.33 -17.22
CA ALA A 6 5.00 -10.43 -18.14
C ALA A 6 5.67 -9.98 -19.45
N ARG A 7 5.47 -8.72 -19.85
CA ARG A 7 6.16 -8.09 -21.00
C ARG A 7 7.50 -7.44 -20.63
N GLY A 8 7.97 -7.61 -19.40
CA GLY A 8 9.25 -7.06 -18.92
C GLY A 8 9.18 -5.62 -18.41
N HIS A 9 8.00 -5.06 -18.20
CA HIS A 9 7.87 -3.71 -17.64
C HIS A 9 7.99 -3.71 -16.10
N GLN A 10 8.69 -2.71 -15.57
CA GLN A 10 8.70 -2.41 -14.12
C GLN A 10 7.41 -1.68 -13.74
N VAL A 11 6.69 -2.17 -12.73
CA VAL A 11 5.38 -1.65 -12.34
C VAL A 11 5.38 -1.28 -10.87
N LEU A 12 4.98 -0.04 -10.56
CA LEU A 12 4.60 0.39 -9.22
C LEU A 12 3.08 0.61 -9.18
N LEU A 13 2.47 0.21 -8.07
CA LEU A 13 1.05 0.48 -7.79
C LEU A 13 0.94 1.44 -6.62
N VAL A 14 0.24 2.56 -6.85
CA VAL A 14 -0.20 3.47 -5.78
C VAL A 14 -1.71 3.33 -5.67
N SER A 15 -2.19 2.86 -4.54
CA SER A 15 -3.61 2.56 -4.31
C SER A 15 -4.13 3.25 -3.05
N SER A 16 -5.42 3.55 -3.07
CA SER A 16 -6.19 4.05 -1.93
C SER A 16 -7.00 2.90 -1.30
N GLY A 17 -7.92 3.21 -0.39
CA GLY A 17 -8.93 2.24 0.07
C GLY A 17 -8.70 1.65 1.45
N ALA A 18 -7.58 1.93 2.12
CA ALA A 18 -7.32 1.45 3.48
C ALA A 18 -8.44 1.84 4.47
N ILE A 19 -8.92 3.09 4.46
CA ILE A 19 -10.03 3.51 5.34
C ILE A 19 -11.32 2.74 5.03
N ALA A 20 -11.65 2.53 3.74
CA ALA A 20 -12.84 1.82 3.33
C ALA A 20 -12.80 0.35 3.77
N ALA A 21 -11.66 -0.32 3.56
CA ALA A 21 -11.41 -1.69 4.03
C ALA A 21 -11.49 -1.80 5.56
N GLY A 22 -11.06 -0.77 6.29
CA GLY A 22 -11.20 -0.69 7.74
C GLY A 22 -12.66 -0.55 8.19
N ARG A 23 -13.45 0.29 7.51
CA ARG A 23 -14.89 0.45 7.79
C ARG A 23 -15.64 -0.85 7.56
N GLU A 24 -15.38 -1.51 6.43
CA GLU A 24 -15.98 -2.79 6.08
C GLU A 24 -15.67 -3.85 7.15
N LYS A 25 -14.42 -3.95 7.61
CA LYS A 25 -14.04 -4.89 8.68
C LYS A 25 -14.81 -4.68 9.98
N LEU A 26 -15.17 -3.44 10.29
CA LEU A 26 -15.93 -3.12 11.50
C LEU A 26 -17.45 -3.17 11.30
N ASN A 27 -17.95 -3.64 10.14
CA ASN A 27 -19.36 -3.64 9.76
C ASN A 27 -19.97 -2.22 9.64
N PHE A 28 -19.24 -1.30 9.00
CA PHE A 28 -19.68 0.05 8.63
C PHE A 28 -20.25 0.93 9.77
N PRO A 29 -19.62 0.98 10.95
CA PRO A 29 -20.13 1.79 12.04
C PRO A 29 -20.00 3.29 11.71
N GLN A 30 -20.81 4.10 12.38
CA GLN A 30 -20.67 5.55 12.33
C GLN A 30 -19.53 5.98 13.23
N PHE A 31 -18.65 6.83 12.71
CA PHE A 31 -17.56 7.44 13.46
C PHE A 31 -17.62 8.96 13.31
N PRO A 32 -17.12 9.71 14.31
CA PRO A 32 -16.78 11.11 14.13
C PRO A 32 -15.91 11.29 12.87
N LYS A 33 -16.10 12.40 12.16
CA LYS A 33 -15.32 12.72 10.95
C LYS A 33 -13.96 13.34 11.28
N ASP A 34 -13.35 12.91 12.39
CA ASP A 34 -12.08 13.44 12.88
C ASP A 34 -10.87 12.68 12.31
N ILE A 35 -9.67 13.21 12.59
CA ILE A 35 -8.40 12.62 12.14
C ILE A 35 -8.13 11.27 12.85
N PRO A 36 -8.29 11.15 14.19
CA PRO A 36 -8.06 9.88 14.88
C PRO A 36 -8.90 8.72 14.34
N ALA A 37 -10.19 8.92 14.07
CA ALA A 37 -11.04 7.86 13.51
C ALA A 37 -10.56 7.43 12.12
N LYS A 38 -10.14 8.37 11.26
CA LYS A 38 -9.59 8.06 9.94
C LYS A 38 -8.28 7.27 10.03
N GLN A 39 -7.39 7.66 10.95
CA GLN A 39 -6.12 6.96 11.16
C GLN A 39 -6.33 5.54 11.70
N MET A 40 -7.22 5.38 12.68
CA MET A 40 -7.62 4.07 13.20
C MET A 40 -8.16 3.17 12.09
N LEU A 41 -9.07 3.68 11.26
CA LEU A 41 -9.63 2.93 10.14
C LEU A 41 -8.57 2.57 9.09
N ALA A 42 -7.66 3.49 8.78
CA ALA A 42 -6.54 3.21 7.89
C ALA A 42 -5.63 2.12 8.46
N ALA A 43 -5.33 2.15 9.76
CA ALA A 43 -4.49 1.15 10.42
C ALA A 43 -5.13 -0.25 10.41
N ILE A 44 -6.46 -0.35 10.57
CA ILE A 44 -7.20 -1.61 10.49
C ILE A 44 -7.28 -2.12 9.06
N GLY A 45 -7.54 -1.23 8.09
CA GLY A 45 -7.77 -1.64 6.72
C GLY A 45 -6.52 -1.78 5.86
N GLN A 46 -5.40 -1.16 6.21
CA GLN A 46 -4.15 -1.26 5.44
C GLN A 46 -3.63 -2.71 5.35
N PRO A 47 -3.56 -3.51 6.43
CA PRO A 47 -3.18 -4.92 6.33
C PRO A 47 -4.14 -5.74 5.47
N ARG A 48 -5.45 -5.42 5.49
CA ARG A 48 -6.46 -6.10 4.68
C ARG A 48 -6.28 -5.80 3.19
N LEU A 49 -6.05 -4.53 2.86
CA LEU A 49 -5.77 -4.12 1.49
C LEU A 49 -4.50 -4.81 0.98
N MET A 50 -3.48 -4.92 1.82
CA MET A 50 -2.25 -5.63 1.45
C MET A 50 -2.48 -7.12 1.24
N ALA A 51 -3.19 -7.79 2.16
CA ALA A 51 -3.53 -9.21 2.02
C ALA A 51 -4.36 -9.48 0.76
N PHE A 52 -5.28 -8.58 0.40
CA PHE A 52 -6.05 -8.69 -0.84
C PHE A 52 -5.17 -8.62 -2.08
N TYR A 53 -4.22 -7.67 -2.12
CA TYR A 53 -3.26 -7.60 -3.21
C TYR A 53 -2.33 -8.81 -3.25
N GLU A 54 -1.83 -9.26 -2.10
CA GLU A 54 -1.00 -10.46 -2.00
C GLU A 54 -1.74 -11.69 -2.54
N GLN A 55 -3.00 -11.89 -2.16
CA GLN A 55 -3.81 -12.99 -2.65
C GLN A 55 -3.99 -12.92 -4.18
N ILE A 56 -4.40 -11.76 -4.71
CA ILE A 56 -4.71 -11.63 -6.14
C ILE A 56 -3.45 -11.74 -7.00
N PHE A 57 -2.36 -11.07 -6.63
CA PHE A 57 -1.11 -11.15 -7.38
C PHE A 57 -0.44 -12.52 -7.21
N GLY A 58 -0.61 -13.16 -6.05
CA GLY A 58 -0.18 -14.52 -5.77
C GLY A 58 -0.80 -15.57 -6.71
N LEU A 59 -2.05 -15.37 -7.18
CA LEU A 59 -2.66 -16.23 -8.21
C LEU A 59 -1.87 -16.26 -9.53
N TYR A 60 -1.04 -15.24 -9.77
CA TYR A 60 -0.17 -15.12 -10.95
C TYR A 60 1.30 -15.37 -10.63
N GLY A 61 1.62 -15.89 -9.43
CA GLY A 61 2.99 -16.12 -8.98
C GLY A 61 3.80 -14.83 -8.76
N LEU A 62 3.13 -13.68 -8.59
CA LEU A 62 3.79 -12.39 -8.41
C LEU A 62 3.88 -12.02 -6.94
N THR A 63 5.10 -11.75 -6.48
CA THR A 63 5.36 -11.21 -5.14
C THR A 63 5.08 -9.71 -5.12
N VAL A 64 4.39 -9.26 -4.08
CA VAL A 64 4.12 -7.84 -3.82
C VAL A 64 4.78 -7.40 -2.52
N ALA A 65 5.18 -6.13 -2.45
CA ALA A 65 5.77 -5.54 -1.25
C ALA A 65 5.06 -4.24 -0.88
N GLN A 66 4.80 -4.07 0.42
CA GLN A 66 4.15 -2.86 0.94
C GLN A 66 5.18 -1.76 1.21
N ILE A 67 4.89 -0.55 0.74
CA ILE A 67 5.66 0.66 1.06
C ILE A 67 4.68 1.73 1.56
N LEU A 68 4.91 2.23 2.77
CA LEU A 68 4.19 3.37 3.34
C LEU A 68 5.16 4.54 3.47
N LEU A 69 4.82 5.66 2.84
CA LEU A 69 5.66 6.86 2.82
C LEU A 69 4.82 8.10 3.07
N THR A 70 5.44 9.07 3.70
CA THR A 70 4.92 10.41 3.93
C THR A 70 5.81 11.44 3.25
N ARG A 71 5.34 12.69 3.18
CA ARG A 71 6.17 13.81 2.69
C ARG A 71 7.47 13.96 3.48
N SER A 72 7.45 13.70 4.79
CA SER A 72 8.64 13.78 5.65
C SER A 72 9.72 12.76 5.29
N ASP A 73 9.33 11.60 4.76
CA ASP A 73 10.29 10.58 4.31
C ASP A 73 11.05 11.03 3.06
N LEU A 74 10.45 11.90 2.25
CA LEU A 74 11.03 12.38 1.01
C LEU A 74 11.72 13.75 1.14
N SER A 75 11.43 14.51 2.20
CA SER A 75 12.02 15.84 2.42
C SER A 75 13.45 15.83 2.94
N HIS A 76 13.94 14.67 3.41
CA HIS A 76 15.30 14.53 3.95
C HIS A 76 16.13 13.66 3.02
N ARG A 77 17.27 14.19 2.55
CA ARG A 77 18.14 13.53 1.56
C ARG A 77 18.43 12.06 1.86
N ARG A 78 18.77 11.74 3.11
CA ARG A 78 19.06 10.36 3.55
C ARG A 78 17.82 9.46 3.49
N ARG A 79 16.68 9.91 4.00
CA ARG A 79 15.43 9.12 3.96
C ARG A 79 14.92 8.93 2.53
N TYR A 80 15.04 9.96 1.71
CA TYR A 80 14.75 9.88 0.27
C TYR A 80 15.61 8.81 -0.42
N LEU A 81 16.92 8.80 -0.15
CA LEU A 81 17.82 7.78 -0.70
C LEU A 81 17.43 6.37 -0.24
N ASN A 82 17.09 6.20 1.03
CA ASN A 82 16.65 4.90 1.54
C ASN A 82 15.38 4.44 0.83
N ALA A 83 14.35 5.28 0.75
CA ALA A 83 13.10 4.95 0.05
C ALA A 83 13.34 4.62 -1.43
N ARG A 84 14.13 5.45 -2.14
CA ARG A 84 14.51 5.19 -3.53
C ARG A 84 15.24 3.87 -3.69
N ASN A 85 16.22 3.59 -2.82
CA ASN A 85 17.02 2.37 -2.92
C ASN A 85 16.17 1.12 -2.67
N THR A 86 15.24 1.16 -1.71
CA THR A 86 14.26 0.09 -1.50
C THR A 86 13.38 -0.12 -2.73
N LEU A 87 12.82 0.95 -3.30
CA LEU A 87 11.99 0.85 -4.51
C LEU A 87 12.77 0.29 -5.71
N VAL A 88 14.01 0.75 -5.92
CA VAL A 88 14.87 0.23 -7.00
C VAL A 88 15.23 -1.24 -6.77
N ALA A 89 15.49 -1.65 -5.53
CA ALA A 89 15.77 -3.04 -5.21
C ALA A 89 14.56 -3.96 -5.45
N LEU A 90 13.34 -3.48 -5.19
CA LEU A 90 12.09 -4.24 -5.44
C LEU A 90 11.76 -4.40 -6.92
N LEU A 91 12.28 -3.55 -7.80
CA LEU A 91 12.03 -3.58 -9.25
C LEU A 91 13.09 -4.34 -10.05
N ARG A 92 14.13 -4.83 -9.38
CA ARG A 92 15.16 -5.67 -9.97
C ARG A 92 14.76 -7.13 -9.85
#